data_AF-A0A916HET7-F1
#
_entry.id   AF-A0A916HET7-F1
#
_cell.length_a   1.000
_cell.length_b   1.000
_cell.length_c   1.000
_cell.angle_alpha   90.00
_cell.angle_beta   90.00
_cell.angle_gamma   90.00
#
_symmetry.space_group_name_H-M   'P 1'
#
loop_
_entity.id
_entity.type
_entity.pdbx_description
1 polymer ?
#
loop_
_entity_poly.entity_id
_entity_poly.type
_entity_poly.pdbx_seq_one_letter_code
_entity_poly.pdbx_strand_id
1 'polypeptide(L)'
;MVEAVTHIRQIASLPIIVDGSFSNGNLANVIRAVRELEECGASAVILEDYEYPGGYANHHRRVIAANDMARRLQNARSGRDNPNLILIARTGSLPAHGFQELVDRIQSYEQAGAEMILVDMIINTAQMVRIREEATVPLIYDLSASVKVPLTSLEQVGALGFQMVLLDNHALLASAQAMSRQWGMLLETGSVEDFSDQQMQLSDLQELLRPSSREA
;
A
#
# COMPACT_ATOMS: atom_id res chain seq x y z
N MET A 1 -11.24 9.31 0.15
CA MET A 1 -10.12 8.83 -0.69
C MET A 1 -9.89 9.71 -1.91
N VAL A 2 -10.85 9.86 -2.83
CA VAL A 2 -10.71 10.73 -4.03
C VAL A 2 -10.20 12.13 -3.69
N GLU A 3 -10.76 12.77 -2.67
CA GLU A 3 -10.31 14.10 -2.21
C GLU A 3 -8.84 14.11 -1.75
N ALA A 4 -8.43 13.11 -0.97
CA ALA A 4 -7.05 12.99 -0.51
C ALA A 4 -6.08 12.80 -1.69
N VAL A 5 -6.41 11.94 -2.66
CA VAL A 5 -5.60 11.74 -3.86
C VAL A 5 -5.53 13.03 -4.69
N THR A 6 -6.66 13.74 -4.83
CA THR A 6 -6.72 15.04 -5.52
C THR A 6 -5.77 16.06 -4.88
N HIS A 7 -5.83 16.22 -3.56
CA HIS A 7 -4.96 17.15 -2.83
C HIS A 7 -3.48 16.76 -2.95
N ILE A 8 -3.14 15.47 -2.84
CA ILE A 8 -1.76 14.99 -3.00
C ILE A 8 -1.27 15.25 -4.43
N ARG A 9 -2.07 14.93 -5.46
CA ARG A 9 -1.70 15.12 -6.86
C ARG A 9 -1.48 16.59 -7.24
N GLN A 10 -2.23 17.51 -6.63
CA GLN A 10 -2.06 18.95 -6.91
C GLN A 10 -0.67 19.47 -6.55
N ILE A 11 0.01 18.85 -5.57
CA ILE A 11 1.32 19.29 -5.07
C ILE A 11 2.46 18.32 -5.40
N ALA A 12 2.17 17.02 -5.57
CA ALA A 12 3.18 16.00 -5.83
C ALA A 12 3.17 15.58 -7.31
N SER A 13 4.36 15.49 -7.91
CA SER A 13 4.56 14.95 -9.27
C SER A 13 4.85 13.44 -9.27
N LEU A 14 5.21 12.86 -8.12
CA LEU A 14 5.52 11.44 -7.99
C LEU A 14 4.27 10.56 -8.28
N PRO A 15 4.44 9.32 -8.78
CA PRO A 15 3.34 8.37 -8.92
C PRO A 15 2.62 8.14 -7.58
N ILE A 16 1.30 8.06 -7.60
CA ILE A 16 0.48 7.81 -6.39
C ILE A 16 -0.07 6.40 -6.47
N ILE A 17 0.26 5.56 -5.48
CA ILE A 17 -0.34 4.25 -5.29
C ILE A 17 -1.44 4.40 -4.24
N VAL A 18 -2.65 3.91 -4.54
CA VAL A 18 -3.81 4.03 -3.66
C VAL A 18 -4.28 2.66 -3.21
N ASP A 19 -4.52 2.50 -1.91
CA ASP A 19 -5.27 1.35 -1.40
C ASP A 19 -6.75 1.49 -1.80
N GLY A 20 -7.17 0.69 -2.78
CA GLY A 20 -8.52 0.66 -3.34
C GLY A 20 -9.46 -0.31 -2.62
N SER A 21 -9.03 -0.94 -1.52
CA SER A 21 -9.76 -2.04 -0.87
C SER A 21 -11.12 -1.64 -0.29
N PHE A 22 -11.39 -0.34 -0.10
CA PHE A 22 -12.72 0.17 0.26
C PHE A 22 -13.79 -0.08 -0.83
N SER A 23 -13.37 -0.38 -2.07
CA SER A 23 -14.25 -0.66 -3.20
C SER A 23 -14.67 -2.13 -3.32
N ASN A 24 -14.14 -3.00 -2.47
CA ASN A 24 -14.33 -4.46 -2.47
C ASN A 24 -15.75 -4.94 -2.10
N GLY A 25 -16.77 -4.08 -2.17
CA GLY A 25 -18.17 -4.47 -2.08
C GLY A 25 -18.62 -5.24 -3.33
N ASN A 26 -19.56 -4.66 -4.09
CA ASN A 26 -20.00 -5.24 -5.35
C ASN A 26 -19.05 -4.87 -6.52
N LEU A 27 -19.15 -5.58 -7.64
CA LEU A 27 -18.28 -5.35 -8.81
C LEU A 27 -18.47 -3.97 -9.46
N ALA A 28 -19.68 -3.40 -9.40
CA ALA A 28 -19.95 -2.06 -9.93
C ALA A 28 -19.20 -0.97 -9.14
N ASN A 29 -19.04 -1.15 -7.83
CA ASN A 29 -18.27 -0.26 -6.97
C ASN A 29 -16.78 -0.33 -7.32
N VAL A 30 -16.26 -1.52 -7.65
CA VAL A 30 -14.86 -1.67 -8.10
C VAL A 30 -14.61 -0.88 -9.38
N ILE A 31 -15.48 -1.05 -10.40
CA ILE A 31 -15.39 -0.31 -11.68
C ILE A 31 -15.38 1.20 -11.40
N ARG A 32 -16.37 1.67 -10.64
CA ARG A 32 -16.52 3.10 -10.33
C ARG A 32 -15.33 3.64 -9.57
N ALA A 33 -14.86 2.93 -8.55
CA ALA A 33 -13.74 3.38 -7.72
C ALA A 33 -12.45 3.48 -8.52
N VAL A 34 -12.16 2.50 -9.38
CA VAL A 34 -10.97 2.53 -10.24
C VAL A 34 -11.00 3.73 -11.18
N ARG A 35 -12.15 4.00 -11.82
CA ARG A 35 -12.33 5.18 -12.67
C ARG A 35 -12.12 6.49 -11.88
N GLU A 36 -12.79 6.64 -10.73
CA GLU A 36 -12.68 7.86 -9.92
C GLU A 36 -11.25 8.08 -9.38
N LEU A 37 -10.54 7.00 -9.03
CA LEU A 37 -9.14 7.08 -8.59
C LEU A 37 -8.20 7.45 -9.73
N GLU A 38 -8.44 6.91 -10.93
CA GLU A 38 -7.70 7.29 -12.13
C GLU A 38 -7.90 8.77 -12.46
N GLU A 39 -9.16 9.24 -12.48
CA GLU A 39 -9.53 10.62 -12.80
C GLU A 39 -8.88 11.65 -11.85
N CYS A 40 -8.70 11.29 -10.57
CA CYS A 40 -8.04 12.16 -9.59
C CYS A 40 -6.51 12.03 -9.56
N GLY A 41 -5.93 11.20 -10.43
CA GLY A 41 -4.49 11.12 -10.66
C GLY A 41 -3.74 10.04 -9.88
N ALA A 42 -4.43 8.96 -9.51
CA ALA A 42 -3.77 7.73 -9.09
C ALA A 42 -2.96 7.13 -10.25
N SER A 43 -1.82 6.54 -9.93
CA SER A 43 -0.94 5.84 -10.88
C SER A 43 -1.03 4.32 -10.72
N ALA A 44 -1.42 3.84 -9.54
CA ALA A 44 -1.73 2.45 -9.28
C ALA A 44 -2.82 2.30 -8.22
N VAL A 45 -3.58 1.20 -8.30
CA VAL A 45 -4.61 0.85 -7.31
C VAL A 45 -4.34 -0.56 -6.78
N ILE A 46 -4.30 -0.69 -5.47
CA ILE A 46 -4.23 -1.98 -4.78
C ILE A 46 -5.64 -2.48 -4.54
N LEU A 47 -5.90 -3.73 -4.93
CA LEU A 47 -7.12 -4.45 -4.62
C LEU A 47 -6.77 -5.71 -3.84
N GLU A 48 -7.47 -5.98 -2.74
CA GLU A 48 -7.19 -7.11 -1.87
C GLU A 48 -8.28 -8.20 -1.90
N ASP A 49 -7.86 -9.44 -1.63
CA ASP A 49 -8.76 -10.58 -1.48
C ASP A 49 -9.31 -10.76 -0.06
N TYR A 50 -9.15 -9.78 0.83
CA TYR A 50 -9.80 -9.82 2.14
C TYR A 50 -11.33 -9.66 2.02
N GLU A 51 -12.04 -10.30 2.94
CA GLU A 51 -13.48 -10.20 3.06
C GLU A 51 -13.90 -8.81 3.54
N TYR A 52 -15.00 -8.29 2.97
CA TYR A 52 -15.56 -6.99 3.34
C TYR A 52 -16.94 -7.16 4.03
N PRO A 53 -17.23 -6.44 5.13
CA PRO A 53 -16.35 -5.50 5.82
C PRO A 53 -15.31 -6.22 6.70
N GLY A 54 -14.08 -5.68 6.72
CA GLY A 54 -13.03 -6.15 7.62
C GLY A 54 -11.76 -6.63 6.91
N GLY A 55 -11.13 -5.75 6.12
CA GLY A 55 -9.87 -5.97 5.40
C GLY A 55 -8.66 -6.30 6.30
N TYR A 56 -7.44 -5.94 5.88
CA TYR A 56 -6.18 -6.27 6.59
C TYR A 56 -6.21 -6.02 8.13
N ALA A 57 -6.92 -4.98 8.58
CA ALA A 57 -7.04 -4.59 9.98
C ALA A 57 -7.97 -5.47 10.85
N ASN A 58 -8.71 -6.42 10.26
CA ASN A 58 -9.61 -7.30 10.99
C ASN A 58 -8.86 -8.47 11.64
N HIS A 59 -9.16 -8.77 12.89
CA HIS A 59 -8.55 -9.86 13.68
C HIS A 59 -8.72 -11.25 13.04
N HIS A 60 -9.77 -11.44 12.23
CA HIS A 60 -10.06 -12.73 11.60
C HIS A 60 -9.44 -12.91 10.21
N ARG A 61 -8.90 -11.84 9.59
CA ARG A 61 -8.18 -11.81 8.29
C ARG A 61 -8.63 -12.86 7.27
N ARG A 62 -9.95 -12.99 7.06
CA ARG A 62 -10.50 -13.96 6.12
C ARG A 62 -10.35 -13.44 4.71
N VAL A 63 -10.01 -14.34 3.78
CA VAL A 63 -9.95 -14.02 2.36
C VAL A 63 -11.14 -14.64 1.61
N ILE A 64 -11.60 -13.97 0.57
CA ILE A 64 -12.64 -14.48 -0.33
C ILE A 64 -12.10 -15.59 -1.23
N ALA A 65 -12.99 -16.25 -1.97
CA ALA A 65 -12.59 -17.20 -2.99
C ALA A 65 -11.69 -16.52 -4.05
N ALA A 66 -10.65 -17.22 -4.50
CA ALA A 66 -9.71 -16.70 -5.51
C ALA A 66 -10.43 -16.21 -6.78
N ASN A 67 -11.46 -16.94 -7.23
CA ASN A 67 -12.25 -16.57 -8.39
C ASN A 67 -13.02 -15.25 -8.21
N ASP A 68 -13.50 -14.96 -6.99
CA ASP A 68 -14.18 -13.69 -6.73
C ASP A 68 -13.21 -12.51 -6.79
N MET A 69 -11.98 -12.68 -6.27
CA MET A 69 -10.92 -11.68 -6.42
C MET A 69 -10.49 -11.51 -7.89
N ALA A 70 -10.33 -12.61 -8.63
CA ALA A 70 -10.02 -12.57 -10.06
C ALA A 70 -11.10 -11.78 -10.84
N ARG A 71 -12.37 -11.99 -10.52
CA ARG A 71 -13.48 -11.19 -11.10
C ARG A 71 -13.38 -9.71 -10.73
N ARG A 72 -12.97 -9.37 -9.49
CA ARG A 72 -12.73 -7.96 -9.12
C ARG A 72 -11.63 -7.35 -9.97
N LEU A 73 -10.50 -8.02 -10.16
CA LEU A 73 -9.39 -7.55 -11.00
C LEU A 73 -9.81 -7.34 -12.46
N GLN A 74 -10.58 -8.29 -13.03
CA GLN A 74 -11.11 -8.16 -14.40
C GLN A 74 -12.04 -6.95 -14.54
N ASN A 75 -12.88 -6.67 -13.54
CA ASN A 75 -13.79 -5.52 -13.55
C ASN A 75 -13.04 -4.20 -13.26
N ALA A 76 -12.03 -4.21 -12.40
CA ALA A 76 -11.13 -3.08 -12.22
C ALA A 76 -10.46 -2.69 -13.54
N ARG A 77 -9.97 -3.69 -14.28
CA ARG A 77 -9.38 -3.51 -15.60
C ARG A 77 -10.36 -2.97 -16.64
N SER A 78 -11.66 -3.28 -16.55
CA SER A 78 -12.66 -2.69 -17.46
C SER A 78 -13.10 -1.28 -17.03
N GLY A 79 -12.84 -0.88 -15.79
CA GLY A 79 -13.16 0.44 -15.27
C GLY A 79 -12.10 1.51 -15.53
N ARG A 80 -10.86 1.12 -15.86
CA ARG A 80 -9.78 2.06 -16.20
C ARG A 80 -9.89 2.51 -17.66
N ASP A 81 -9.79 3.82 -17.91
CA ASP A 81 -9.77 4.38 -19.26
C ASP A 81 -8.30 4.57 -19.74
N ASN A 82 -7.37 4.81 -18.81
CA ASN A 82 -5.93 4.87 -19.06
C ASN A 82 -5.27 3.49 -18.91
N PRO A 83 -4.67 2.92 -19.98
CA PRO A 83 -4.00 1.62 -19.88
C PRO A 83 -2.76 1.63 -18.98
N ASN A 84 -2.24 2.80 -18.61
CA ASN A 84 -1.06 2.93 -17.75
C ASN A 84 -1.39 2.93 -16.24
N LEU A 85 -2.67 2.93 -15.85
CA LEU A 85 -3.03 2.76 -14.45
C LEU A 85 -2.74 1.31 -14.03
N ILE A 86 -1.79 1.11 -13.12
CA ILE A 86 -1.36 -0.21 -12.69
C ILE A 86 -2.35 -0.82 -11.69
N LEU A 87 -2.75 -2.07 -11.92
CA LEU A 87 -3.54 -2.84 -10.96
C LEU A 87 -2.63 -3.76 -10.13
N ILE A 88 -2.68 -3.61 -8.81
CA ILE A 88 -1.89 -4.39 -7.86
C ILE A 88 -2.85 -5.33 -7.12
N ALA A 89 -2.61 -6.63 -7.16
CA ALA A 89 -3.38 -7.57 -6.34
C ALA A 89 -2.65 -7.84 -5.01
N ARG A 90 -3.37 -7.68 -3.90
CA ARG A 90 -2.92 -7.97 -2.56
C ARG A 90 -3.59 -9.26 -2.06
N THR A 91 -2.80 -10.17 -1.50
CA THR A 91 -3.35 -11.41 -0.90
C THR A 91 -2.85 -11.66 0.51
N GLY A 92 -3.81 -11.97 1.38
CA GLY A 92 -3.57 -12.40 2.76
C GLY A 92 -3.70 -13.90 2.98
N SER A 93 -3.73 -14.70 1.92
CA SER A 93 -4.09 -16.12 1.96
C SER A 93 -3.08 -17.02 2.68
N LEU A 94 -1.79 -16.64 2.69
CA LEU A 94 -0.69 -17.50 3.12
C LEU A 94 -0.87 -18.10 4.54
N PRO A 95 -1.22 -17.34 5.59
CA PRO A 95 -1.35 -17.88 6.94
C PRO A 95 -2.50 -18.88 7.11
N ALA A 96 -3.62 -18.67 6.40
CA ALA A 96 -4.85 -19.44 6.58
C ALA A 96 -4.96 -20.63 5.60
N HIS A 97 -4.40 -20.51 4.40
CA HIS A 97 -4.56 -21.49 3.33
C HIS A 97 -3.25 -22.16 2.89
N GLY A 98 -2.10 -21.66 3.33
CA GLY A 98 -0.80 -22.22 3.02
C GLY A 98 -0.25 -21.82 1.64
N PHE A 99 0.93 -22.36 1.32
CA PHE A 99 1.73 -21.90 0.18
C PHE A 99 1.16 -22.28 -1.18
N GLN A 100 0.60 -23.49 -1.33
CA GLN A 100 0.08 -23.91 -2.63
C GLN A 100 -1.12 -23.06 -3.07
N GLU A 101 -2.08 -22.81 -2.17
CA GLU A 101 -3.19 -21.90 -2.44
C GLU A 101 -2.70 -20.49 -2.78
N LEU A 102 -1.66 -19.99 -2.10
CA LEU A 102 -1.05 -18.71 -2.43
C LEU A 102 -0.55 -18.68 -3.88
N VAL A 103 0.15 -19.73 -4.32
CA VAL A 103 0.66 -19.83 -5.71
C VAL A 103 -0.49 -19.83 -6.71
N ASP A 104 -1.52 -20.64 -6.46
CA ASP A 104 -2.68 -20.73 -7.33
C ASP A 104 -3.39 -19.35 -7.44
N ARG A 105 -3.44 -18.59 -6.34
CA ARG A 105 -3.96 -17.21 -6.32
C ARG A 105 -3.09 -16.23 -7.09
N ILE A 106 -1.76 -16.27 -6.90
CA ILE A 106 -0.81 -15.42 -7.64
C ILE A 106 -1.05 -15.61 -9.14
N GLN A 107 -1.03 -16.85 -9.62
CA GLN A 107 -1.23 -17.16 -11.03
C GLN A 107 -2.61 -16.73 -11.53
N SER A 108 -3.66 -16.96 -10.73
CA SER A 108 -5.03 -16.53 -11.05
C SER A 108 -5.14 -15.01 -11.15
N TYR A 109 -4.49 -14.26 -10.27
CA TYR A 109 -4.55 -12.80 -10.23
C TYR A 109 -3.74 -12.17 -11.38
N GLU A 110 -2.58 -12.75 -11.72
CA GLU A 110 -1.83 -12.38 -12.92
C GLU A 110 -2.67 -12.58 -14.19
N GLN A 111 -3.31 -13.75 -14.34
CA GLN A 111 -4.21 -14.03 -15.47
C GLN A 111 -5.43 -13.09 -15.52
N ALA A 112 -5.91 -12.66 -14.36
CA ALA A 112 -7.02 -11.70 -14.23
C ALA A 112 -6.60 -10.25 -14.58
N GLY A 113 -5.30 -9.99 -14.75
CA GLY A 113 -4.77 -8.70 -15.17
C GLY A 113 -4.11 -7.88 -14.07
N ALA A 114 -3.72 -8.48 -12.94
CA ALA A 114 -2.82 -7.84 -11.99
C ALA A 114 -1.43 -7.67 -12.62
N GLU A 115 -0.88 -6.47 -12.52
CA GLU A 115 0.43 -6.09 -13.08
C GLU A 115 1.52 -6.08 -12.00
N MET A 116 1.14 -6.16 -10.73
CA MET A 116 2.03 -6.43 -9.60
C MET A 116 1.29 -7.23 -8.53
N ILE A 117 2.04 -7.95 -7.70
CA ILE A 117 1.48 -8.71 -6.57
C ILE A 117 2.11 -8.26 -5.24
N LEU A 118 1.27 -8.08 -4.22
CA LEU A 118 1.66 -7.91 -2.83
C LEU A 118 1.18 -9.11 -2.02
N VAL A 119 2.10 -9.82 -1.38
CA VAL A 119 1.77 -10.95 -0.49
C VAL A 119 1.97 -10.51 0.96
N ASP A 120 0.89 -10.54 1.73
CA ASP A 120 0.96 -10.22 3.16
C ASP A 120 1.50 -11.39 3.98
N MET A 121 2.01 -11.06 5.16
CA MET A 121 2.33 -12.02 6.23
C MET A 121 3.36 -13.09 5.82
N ILE A 122 4.32 -12.74 4.97
CA ILE A 122 5.48 -13.58 4.68
C ILE A 122 6.32 -13.71 5.96
N ILE A 123 6.62 -14.93 6.40
CA ILE A 123 7.22 -15.18 7.74
C ILE A 123 8.72 -15.43 7.69
N ASN A 124 9.30 -15.76 6.54
CA ASN A 124 10.74 -15.98 6.39
C ASN A 124 11.23 -15.78 4.95
N THR A 125 12.56 -15.71 4.78
CA THR A 125 13.22 -15.52 3.48
C THR A 125 13.06 -16.71 2.54
N ALA A 126 12.92 -17.93 3.05
CA ALA A 126 12.68 -19.10 2.20
C ALA A 126 11.32 -19.01 1.47
N GLN A 127 10.29 -18.48 2.13
CA GLN A 127 9.02 -18.16 1.47
C GLN A 127 9.19 -17.05 0.44
N MET A 128 9.97 -16.00 0.73
CA MET A 128 10.23 -14.92 -0.23
C MET A 128 10.85 -15.44 -1.54
N VAL A 129 11.86 -16.32 -1.44
CA VAL A 129 12.49 -16.95 -2.62
C VAL A 129 11.46 -17.75 -3.42
N ARG A 130 10.68 -18.60 -2.75
CA ARG A 130 9.68 -19.42 -3.44
C ARG A 130 8.57 -18.56 -4.07
N ILE A 131 8.07 -17.51 -3.40
CA ILE A 131 7.07 -16.61 -3.98
C ILE A 131 7.63 -15.93 -5.23
N ARG A 132 8.91 -15.53 -5.19
CA ARG A 132 9.57 -14.95 -6.36
C ARG A 132 9.65 -15.92 -7.54
N GLU A 133 9.92 -17.20 -7.30
CA GLU A 133 9.98 -18.22 -8.36
C GLU A 133 8.63 -18.44 -9.05
N GLU A 134 7.53 -18.22 -8.35
CA GLU A 134 6.17 -18.53 -8.82
C GLU A 134 5.45 -17.35 -9.50
N ALA A 135 5.88 -16.11 -9.21
CA ALA A 135 5.29 -14.90 -9.79
C ALA A 135 5.99 -14.48 -11.08
N THR A 136 5.23 -14.19 -12.12
CA THR A 136 5.77 -13.64 -13.39
C THR A 136 5.81 -12.12 -13.39
N VAL A 137 4.94 -11.47 -12.62
CA VAL A 137 4.88 -10.01 -12.48
C VAL A 137 5.74 -9.51 -11.30
N PRO A 138 6.08 -8.21 -11.25
CA PRO A 138 6.80 -7.63 -10.13
C PRO A 138 6.11 -7.85 -8.78
N LEU A 139 6.93 -8.12 -7.75
CA LEU A 139 6.51 -8.32 -6.38
C LEU A 139 6.76 -7.08 -5.53
N ILE A 140 5.79 -6.80 -4.66
CA ILE A 140 5.88 -5.77 -3.64
C ILE A 140 6.08 -6.43 -2.28
N TYR A 141 7.12 -6.01 -1.58
CA TYR A 141 7.37 -6.42 -0.21
C TYR A 141 6.74 -5.41 0.75
N ASP A 142 5.79 -5.86 1.57
CA ASP A 142 5.24 -5.03 2.64
C ASP A 142 6.23 -4.98 3.82
N LEU A 143 6.90 -3.84 3.97
CA LEU A 143 7.75 -3.55 5.12
C LEU A 143 6.94 -2.69 6.09
N SER A 144 5.88 -3.27 6.67
CA SER A 144 5.00 -2.54 7.59
C SER A 144 5.68 -2.26 8.94
N ALA A 145 5.38 -1.10 9.52
CA ALA A 145 5.88 -0.71 10.83
C ALA A 145 5.29 -1.54 11.99
N SER A 146 4.11 -2.14 11.78
CA SER A 146 3.31 -2.76 12.85
C SER A 146 3.35 -4.29 12.86
N VAL A 147 4.07 -4.90 11.91
CA VAL A 147 4.20 -6.36 11.82
C VAL A 147 5.66 -6.73 11.70
N LYS A 148 6.05 -7.83 12.35
CA LYS A 148 7.40 -8.37 12.22
C LYS A 148 7.58 -8.92 10.81
N VAL A 149 8.56 -8.38 10.09
CA VAL A 149 8.90 -8.79 8.74
C VAL A 149 10.24 -9.56 8.71
N PRO A 150 10.44 -10.48 7.75
CA PRO A 150 11.67 -11.27 7.63
C PRO A 150 12.95 -10.46 7.42
N LEU A 151 12.89 -9.39 6.62
CA LEU A 151 14.01 -8.56 6.25
C LEU A 151 13.65 -7.09 6.42
N THR A 152 14.61 -6.30 6.91
CA THR A 152 14.45 -4.85 7.06
C THR A 152 15.39 -4.05 6.15
N SER A 153 16.29 -4.73 5.43
CA SER A 153 17.22 -4.11 4.48
C SER A 153 16.64 -4.13 3.07
N LEU A 154 16.54 -2.94 2.46
CA LEU A 154 16.11 -2.78 1.06
C LEU A 154 17.04 -3.53 0.10
N GLU A 155 18.35 -3.56 0.39
CA GLU A 155 19.35 -4.28 -0.41
C GLU A 155 19.08 -5.78 -0.39
N GLN A 156 18.82 -6.36 0.78
CA GLN A 156 18.53 -7.78 0.93
C GLN A 156 17.19 -8.15 0.27
N VAL A 157 16.17 -7.28 0.39
CA VAL A 157 14.88 -7.47 -0.29
C VAL A 157 15.04 -7.44 -1.82
N GLY A 158 15.81 -6.48 -2.34
CA GLY A 158 16.12 -6.38 -3.77
C GLY A 158 16.94 -7.56 -4.29
N ALA A 159 17.89 -8.08 -3.50
CA ALA A 159 18.67 -9.26 -3.85
C ALA A 159 17.81 -10.54 -3.97
N LEU A 160 16.66 -10.60 -3.31
CA LEU A 160 15.67 -11.67 -3.46
C LEU A 160 14.70 -11.45 -4.63
N GLY A 161 14.90 -10.38 -5.42
CA GLY A 161 14.15 -10.13 -6.64
C GLY A 161 12.82 -9.40 -6.46
N PHE A 162 12.57 -8.78 -5.30
CA PHE A 162 11.42 -7.88 -5.12
C PHE A 162 11.73 -6.51 -5.76
N GLN A 163 10.76 -5.92 -6.47
CA GLN A 163 10.94 -4.68 -7.24
C GLN A 163 10.48 -3.44 -6.48
N MET A 164 9.66 -3.61 -5.45
CA MET A 164 9.11 -2.50 -4.68
C MET A 164 9.00 -2.88 -3.21
N VAL A 165 9.24 -1.90 -2.34
CA VAL A 165 8.95 -2.01 -0.90
C VAL A 165 7.87 -1.01 -0.55
N LEU A 166 6.82 -1.49 0.11
CA LEU A 166 5.76 -0.65 0.64
C LEU A 166 6.12 -0.26 2.08
N LEU A 167 6.20 1.06 2.32
CA LEU A 167 6.32 1.67 3.64
C LEU A 167 5.01 2.38 3.94
N ASP A 168 4.06 1.68 4.53
CA ASP A 168 2.66 2.11 4.68
C ASP A 168 2.48 3.26 5.69
N ASN A 169 2.76 2.99 6.96
CA ASN A 169 2.36 3.82 8.10
C ASN A 169 3.56 4.41 8.84
N HIS A 170 4.79 4.19 8.37
CA HIS A 170 6.02 4.64 9.03
C HIS A 170 6.02 6.14 9.32
N ALA A 171 5.74 6.97 8.31
CA ALA A 171 5.73 8.43 8.45
C ALA A 171 4.59 8.90 9.37
N LEU A 172 3.41 8.28 9.27
CA LEU A 172 2.26 8.60 10.11
C LEU A 172 2.55 8.27 11.59
N LEU A 173 3.04 7.06 11.87
CA LEU A 173 3.34 6.61 13.23
C LEU A 173 4.49 7.41 13.85
N ALA A 174 5.53 7.74 13.07
CA ALA A 174 6.62 8.61 13.53
C ALA A 174 6.10 10.01 13.90
N SER A 175 5.25 10.60 13.05
CA SER A 175 4.64 11.92 13.30
C SER A 175 3.73 11.89 14.53
N ALA A 176 2.87 10.89 14.66
CA ALA A 176 1.99 10.71 15.80
C ALA A 176 2.79 10.55 17.11
N GLN A 177 3.88 9.77 17.09
CA GLN A 177 4.74 9.59 18.26
C GLN A 177 5.43 10.91 18.65
N ALA A 178 5.93 11.69 17.70
CA ALA A 178 6.54 12.98 17.97
C ALA A 178 5.54 13.96 18.61
N MET A 179 4.34 14.09 18.04
CA MET A 179 3.28 14.93 18.61
C MET A 179 2.89 14.46 20.02
N SER A 180 2.71 13.15 20.23
CA SER A 180 2.34 12.60 21.54
C SER A 180 3.40 12.88 22.61
N ARG A 181 4.70 12.82 22.27
CA ARG A 181 5.78 13.14 23.21
C ARG A 181 5.74 14.60 23.64
N GLN A 182 5.57 15.52 22.70
CA GLN A 182 5.52 16.95 23.00
C GLN A 182 4.33 17.31 23.89
N TRP A 183 3.14 16.80 23.57
CA TRP A 183 1.96 17.04 24.40
C TRP A 183 2.06 16.40 25.78
N GLY A 184 2.66 15.20 25.88
CA GLY A 184 2.96 14.58 27.16
C GLY A 184 3.85 15.46 28.04
N MET A 185 4.96 15.97 27.47
CA MET A 185 5.90 16.84 28.18
C MET A 185 5.24 18.14 28.66
N LEU A 186 4.40 18.77 27.83
CA LEU A 186 3.66 19.97 28.23
C LEU A 186 2.68 19.68 29.38
N LEU A 187 1.96 18.56 29.33
CA LEU A 187 1.03 18.18 30.41
C LEU A 187 1.74 17.87 31.73
N GLU A 188 2.93 17.27 31.66
CA GLU A 188 3.71 16.90 32.85
C GLU A 188 4.44 18.10 33.47
N THR A 189 5.04 18.96 32.64
CA THR A 189 5.95 20.03 33.10
C THR A 189 5.31 21.41 33.12
N GLY A 190 4.24 21.63 32.36
CA GLY A 190 3.67 22.95 32.10
C GLY A 190 4.56 23.85 31.24
N SER A 191 5.61 23.32 30.60
CA SER A 191 6.59 24.08 29.82
C SER A 191 6.70 23.58 28.37
N VAL A 192 7.15 24.46 27.48
CA VAL A 192 7.48 24.18 26.07
C VAL A 192 8.95 24.45 25.73
N GLU A 193 9.80 24.69 26.74
CA GLU A 193 11.21 25.08 26.57
C GLU A 193 11.99 24.11 25.66
N ASP A 194 11.76 22.80 25.80
CA ASP A 194 12.46 21.77 25.03
C ASP A 194 11.78 21.42 23.68
N PHE A 195 10.74 22.14 23.26
CA PHE A 195 10.01 21.82 22.02
C PHE A 195 10.85 22.08 20.77
N SER A 196 11.61 23.18 20.77
CA SER A 196 12.35 23.64 19.59
C SER A 196 13.39 22.64 19.11
N ASP A 197 14.01 21.91 20.03
CA ASP A 197 15.08 20.95 19.73
C ASP A 197 14.55 19.67 19.06
N GLN A 198 13.24 19.44 19.13
CA GLN A 198 12.56 18.25 18.61
C GLN A 198 11.68 18.54 17.38
N GLN A 199 11.70 19.78 16.89
CA GLN A 199 10.86 20.24 15.78
C GLN A 199 11.71 20.58 14.55
N MET A 200 11.11 20.38 13.38
CA MET A 200 11.60 21.00 12.14
C MET A 200 11.54 22.52 12.28
N GLN A 201 12.58 23.21 11.82
CA GLN A 201 12.57 24.68 11.80
C GLN A 201 11.58 25.18 10.75
N LEU A 202 10.95 26.34 11.01
CA LEU A 202 10.00 26.93 10.06
C LEU A 202 10.64 27.21 8.69
N SER A 203 11.92 27.57 8.66
CA SER A 203 12.69 27.76 7.43
C SER A 203 12.75 26.50 6.57
N ASP A 204 12.96 25.35 7.20
CA ASP A 204 13.10 24.07 6.51
C ASP A 204 11.76 23.62 5.95
N LEU A 205 10.67 23.85 6.70
CA LEU A 205 9.30 23.61 6.21
C LEU A 205 8.97 24.52 5.01
N GLN A 206 9.33 25.81 5.09
CA GLN A 206 9.12 26.74 3.98
C GLN A 206 9.88 26.31 2.73
N GLU A 207 11.12 25.85 2.88
CA GLU A 207 11.92 25.30 1.79
C GLU A 207 11.28 24.05 1.20
N LEU A 208 10.82 23.12 2.04
CA LEU A 208 10.12 21.90 1.61
C LEU A 208 8.83 22.21 0.82
N LEU A 209 8.10 23.25 1.20
CA LEU A 209 6.84 23.65 0.56
C LEU A 209 7.05 24.53 -0.69
N ARG A 210 8.28 24.86 -1.05
CA ARG A 210 8.53 25.62 -2.29
C ARG A 210 8.04 24.79 -3.47
N PRO A 211 7.21 25.37 -4.37
CA PRO A 211 6.88 24.71 -5.62
C PRO A 211 8.20 24.38 -6.34
N SER A 212 8.39 23.11 -6.70
CA SER A 212 9.46 22.77 -7.64
C SER A 212 9.25 23.62 -8.88
N SER A 213 10.26 24.38 -9.28
CA SER A 213 10.24 25.14 -10.53
C SER A 213 9.97 24.14 -11.65
N ARG A 214 8.72 24.09 -12.11
CA ARG A 214 8.30 23.22 -13.20
C ARG A 214 9.15 23.60 -14.42
N GLU A 215 10.10 22.76 -14.81
CA GLU A 215 10.56 22.78 -16.20
C GLU A 215 9.34 22.35 -17.02
N ALA A 216 8.91 23.27 -17.88
CA ALA A 216 7.71 23.20 -18.71
C ALA A 216 7.85 22.23 -19.87
#